data_AF-A0A3S4RR82-F1
#
_entry.id   AF-A0A3S4RR82-F1
#
_cell.length_a   1.000
_cell.length_b   1.000
_cell.length_c   1.000
_cell.angle_alpha   90.00
_cell.angle_beta   90.00
_cell.angle_gamma   90.00
#
_symmetry.space_group_name_H-M   'P 1'
#
loop_
_entity.id
_entity.type
_entity.pdbx_description
1 polymer ?
#
loop_
_entity_poly.entity_id
_entity_poly.type
_entity_poly.pdbx_seq_one_letter_code
_entity_poly.pdbx_strand_id
1 'polypeptide(L)'
;MLVTDVKSIEYQHQVPFVVWTFWAGNAMEGNRLLSFQILQQHIGVPIFLASPQNWHLLELPEHPFHPAFPYLSVVHQSDYIRIYLLHHYGGAWHDIKATEVSFAACWELFEDPEVYMIGRKESKNGAARVHDQNGNWMPDFYEDLISVTAWIGRGGTSLSKELLNNLHLLLDENLEQLKKYPAKHPRERALKGNNFLSRSIERVKNLFTGRQSNYPLPWTVFGNLFHPLNLKYKAHVSIDLPVNSVKNAGVYHR
;
A
#
# COMPACT_ATOMS: atom_id res chain seq x y z
N MET A 1 -5.18 -12.26 -16.17
CA MET A 1 -4.32 -13.47 -16.10
C MET A 1 -3.57 -13.45 -14.78
N LEU A 2 -3.39 -14.59 -14.09
CA LEU A 2 -2.55 -14.65 -12.89
C LEU A 2 -1.12 -14.99 -13.27
N VAL A 3 -0.18 -14.23 -12.72
CA VAL A 3 1.26 -14.52 -12.78
C VAL A 3 1.68 -15.12 -11.46
N THR A 4 2.44 -16.21 -11.53
CA THR A 4 2.96 -16.93 -10.35
C THR A 4 4.48 -16.92 -10.27
N ASP A 5 5.16 -16.59 -11.37
CA ASP A 5 6.61 -16.46 -11.45
C ASP A 5 6.97 -15.01 -11.77
N VAL A 6 7.67 -14.35 -10.87
CA VAL A 6 8.12 -12.96 -11.05
C VAL A 6 9.06 -12.83 -12.26
N LYS A 7 9.80 -13.89 -12.59
CA LYS A 7 10.73 -13.88 -13.72
C LYS A 7 10.04 -13.88 -15.08
N SER A 8 8.76 -14.25 -15.14
CA SER A 8 7.98 -14.23 -16.38
C SER A 8 7.28 -12.88 -16.62
N ILE A 9 7.48 -11.89 -15.76
CA ILE A 9 6.84 -10.58 -15.90
C ILE A 9 7.53 -9.82 -17.04
N GLU A 10 6.73 -9.43 -18.03
CA GLU A 10 7.17 -8.57 -19.12
C GLU A 10 7.37 -7.12 -18.65
N TYR A 11 8.15 -6.35 -19.39
CA TYR A 11 8.41 -4.94 -19.10
C TYR A 11 7.96 -4.08 -20.28
N GLN A 12 7.36 -2.94 -19.97
CA GLN A 12 7.06 -1.89 -20.94
C GLN A 12 7.67 -0.59 -20.42
N HIS A 13 8.45 0.09 -21.26
CA HIS A 13 9.14 1.34 -20.88
C HIS A 13 9.96 1.21 -19.57
N GLN A 14 10.61 0.07 -19.37
CA GLN A 14 11.38 -0.30 -18.16
C GLN A 14 10.55 -0.38 -16.86
N VAL A 15 9.22 -0.49 -16.96
CA VAL A 15 8.33 -0.73 -15.82
C VAL A 15 7.71 -2.12 -15.98
N PRO A 16 7.73 -3.00 -14.96
CA PRO A 16 7.17 -4.34 -15.09
C PRO A 16 5.65 -4.26 -15.31
N PHE A 17 5.15 -4.94 -16.33
CA PHE A 17 3.74 -4.95 -16.73
C PHE A 17 2.93 -5.92 -15.89
N VAL A 18 2.66 -5.53 -14.65
CA VAL A 18 2.00 -6.35 -13.64
C VAL A 18 1.22 -5.49 -12.64
N VAL A 19 0.12 -6.03 -12.12
CA VAL A 19 -0.60 -5.50 -10.96
C VAL A 19 -0.37 -6.40 -9.76
N TRP A 20 0.36 -5.88 -8.78
CA TRP A 20 0.53 -6.47 -7.47
C TRP A 20 -0.73 -6.26 -6.63
N THR A 21 -1.19 -7.36 -6.02
CA THR A 21 -2.25 -7.36 -5.01
C THR A 21 -1.79 -8.17 -3.81
N PHE A 22 -2.40 -7.97 -2.64
CA PHE A 22 -2.01 -8.69 -1.43
C PHE A 22 -3.19 -9.27 -0.66
N TRP A 23 -3.03 -10.51 -0.22
CA TRP A 23 -3.99 -11.21 0.63
C TRP A 23 -3.30 -12.16 1.60
N ALA A 24 -3.48 -11.93 2.90
CA ALA A 24 -2.98 -12.79 3.98
C ALA A 24 -4.10 -13.21 4.94
N GLY A 25 -5.34 -13.30 4.44
CA GLY A 25 -6.47 -13.84 5.19
C GLY A 25 -6.65 -15.35 4.96
N ASN A 26 -7.76 -15.89 5.49
CA ASN A 26 -8.28 -17.20 5.08
C ASN A 26 -8.61 -17.20 3.57
N ALA A 27 -9.11 -18.31 3.03
CA ALA A 27 -9.61 -18.34 1.66
C ALA A 27 -10.51 -17.12 1.35
N MET A 28 -10.28 -16.46 0.20
CA MET A 28 -11.10 -15.32 -0.18
C MET A 28 -12.53 -15.78 -0.45
N GLU A 29 -13.49 -15.11 0.20
CA GLU A 29 -14.91 -15.43 0.09
C GLU A 29 -15.75 -14.16 -0.09
N GLY A 30 -17.02 -14.33 -0.48
CA GLY A 30 -18.02 -13.28 -0.57
C GLY A 30 -17.58 -12.09 -1.45
N ASN A 31 -17.85 -10.87 -0.96
CA ASN A 31 -17.55 -9.64 -1.69
C ASN A 31 -16.06 -9.46 -2.02
N ARG A 32 -15.16 -10.06 -1.24
CA ARG A 32 -13.72 -9.99 -1.50
C ARG A 32 -13.34 -10.84 -2.70
N LEU A 33 -13.84 -12.07 -2.78
CA LEU A 33 -13.62 -12.94 -3.93
C LEU A 33 -14.24 -12.34 -5.19
N LEU A 34 -15.49 -11.85 -5.09
CA LEU A 34 -16.17 -11.16 -6.19
C LEU A 34 -15.36 -9.95 -6.67
N SER A 35 -14.86 -9.13 -5.74
CA SER A 35 -14.01 -7.98 -6.05
C SER A 35 -12.74 -8.38 -6.80
N PHE A 36 -12.11 -9.47 -6.38
CA PHE A 36 -10.90 -9.99 -7.03
C PHE A 36 -11.19 -10.51 -8.44
N GLN A 37 -12.29 -11.24 -8.63
CA GLN A 37 -12.72 -11.75 -9.94
C GLN A 37 -13.02 -10.61 -10.92
N ILE A 38 -13.75 -9.59 -10.48
CA ILE A 38 -14.04 -8.40 -11.29
C ILE A 38 -12.73 -7.66 -11.64
N LEU A 39 -11.83 -7.50 -10.66
CA LEU A 39 -10.50 -6.92 -10.90
C LEU A 39 -9.73 -7.70 -11.97
N GLN A 40 -9.67 -9.03 -11.86
CA GLN A 40 -9.00 -9.90 -12.83
C GLN A 40 -9.58 -9.80 -14.25
N GLN A 41 -10.89 -9.58 -14.36
CA GLN A 41 -11.59 -9.51 -15.63
C GLN A 41 -11.33 -8.18 -16.36
N HIS A 42 -11.22 -7.06 -15.64
CA HIS A 42 -11.27 -5.73 -16.25
C HIS A 42 -9.95 -4.96 -16.22
N ILE A 43 -9.02 -5.29 -15.31
CA ILE A 43 -7.80 -4.46 -15.12
C ILE A 43 -6.89 -4.43 -16.36
N GLY A 44 -7.04 -5.40 -17.28
CA GLY A 44 -6.30 -5.45 -18.54
C GLY A 44 -4.81 -5.77 -18.42
N VAL A 45 -4.32 -6.00 -17.22
CA VAL A 45 -2.90 -6.26 -16.89
C VAL A 45 -2.82 -7.59 -16.11
N PRO A 46 -1.76 -8.40 -16.28
CA PRO A 46 -1.55 -9.59 -15.46
C PRO A 46 -1.47 -9.23 -13.96
N ILE A 47 -2.06 -10.07 -13.11
CA ILE A 47 -2.07 -9.86 -11.66
C ILE A 47 -1.15 -10.87 -10.98
N PHE A 48 -0.32 -10.37 -10.07
CA PHE A 48 0.37 -11.19 -9.09
C PHE A 48 -0.31 -11.01 -7.73
N LEU A 49 -0.82 -12.11 -7.16
CA LEU A 49 -1.41 -12.13 -5.82
C LEU A 49 -0.36 -12.54 -4.80
N ALA A 50 0.22 -11.56 -4.12
CA ALA A 50 1.14 -11.78 -3.02
C ALA A 50 0.38 -12.28 -1.78
N SER A 51 0.92 -13.30 -1.13
CA SER A 51 0.35 -13.92 0.07
C SER A 51 1.46 -14.51 0.94
N PRO A 52 1.19 -14.89 2.20
CA PRO A 52 2.17 -15.54 3.06
C PRO A 52 2.79 -16.82 2.46
N GLN A 53 2.08 -17.46 1.51
CA GLN A 53 2.54 -18.67 0.85
C GLN A 53 3.59 -18.41 -0.24
N ASN A 54 3.65 -17.19 -0.80
CA ASN A 54 4.52 -16.90 -1.94
C ASN A 54 5.34 -15.60 -1.81
N TRP A 55 5.14 -14.78 -0.78
CA TRP A 55 5.84 -13.51 -0.61
C TRP A 55 7.36 -13.64 -0.46
N HIS A 56 7.84 -14.82 -0.05
CA HIS A 56 9.27 -15.13 0.07
C HIS A 56 9.92 -15.26 -1.31
N LEU A 57 9.12 -15.47 -2.37
CA LEU A 57 9.58 -15.42 -3.76
C LEU A 57 9.81 -13.98 -4.25
N LEU A 58 9.30 -12.99 -3.51
CA LEU A 58 9.45 -11.56 -3.80
C LEU A 58 10.64 -10.94 -3.05
N GLU A 59 11.19 -11.64 -2.07
CA GLU A 59 12.34 -11.20 -1.30
C GLU A 59 13.62 -11.34 -2.15
N LEU A 60 14.39 -10.27 -2.26
CA LEU A 60 15.65 -10.28 -3.00
C LEU A 60 16.79 -10.62 -2.04
N PRO A 61 17.75 -11.50 -2.41
CA PRO A 61 18.85 -11.90 -1.53
C PRO A 61 19.67 -10.72 -0.99
N GLU A 62 19.92 -9.71 -1.82
CA GLU A 62 20.70 -8.52 -1.49
C GLU A 62 19.87 -7.47 -0.72
N HIS A 63 18.54 -7.64 -0.69
CA HIS A 63 17.58 -6.74 -0.04
C HIS A 63 16.53 -7.55 0.72
N PRO A 64 16.93 -8.29 1.78
CA PRO A 64 15.98 -9.07 2.55
C PRO A 64 14.91 -8.17 3.19
N PHE A 65 13.76 -8.76 3.50
CA PHE A 65 12.72 -8.08 4.23
C PHE A 65 13.22 -7.64 5.61
N HIS A 66 12.69 -6.51 6.06
CA HIS A 66 13.07 -5.89 7.31
C HIS A 66 12.81 -6.84 8.50
N PRO A 67 13.70 -6.93 9.51
CA PRO A 67 13.52 -7.82 10.67
C PRO A 67 12.21 -7.61 11.44
N ALA A 68 11.60 -6.44 11.32
CA ALA A 68 10.31 -6.11 11.93
C ALA A 68 9.10 -6.77 11.25
N PHE A 69 9.25 -7.18 9.98
CA PHE A 69 8.16 -7.64 9.11
C PHE A 69 7.30 -8.77 9.69
N PRO A 70 7.87 -9.81 10.35
CA PRO A 70 7.07 -10.89 10.96
C PRO A 70 6.17 -10.42 12.12
N TYR A 71 6.46 -9.27 12.73
CA TYR A 71 5.70 -8.74 13.88
C TYR A 71 4.59 -7.76 13.47
N LEU A 72 4.50 -7.44 12.18
CA LEU A 72 3.52 -6.51 11.64
C LEU A 72 2.12 -7.11 11.58
N SER A 73 1.11 -6.24 11.68
CA SER A 73 -0.28 -6.64 11.35
C SER A 73 -0.38 -6.90 9.86
N VAL A 74 -1.36 -7.71 9.42
CA VAL A 74 -1.59 -7.98 7.99
C VAL A 74 -1.75 -6.68 7.16
N VAL A 75 -2.37 -5.65 7.73
CA VAL A 75 -2.47 -4.34 7.09
C VAL A 75 -1.08 -3.71 6.91
N HIS A 76 -0.25 -3.72 7.95
CA HIS A 76 1.11 -3.17 7.85
C HIS A 76 2.06 -4.04 7.02
N GLN A 77 1.84 -5.35 6.94
CA GLN A 77 2.53 -6.21 5.97
C GLN A 77 2.18 -5.82 4.54
N SER A 78 0.91 -5.49 4.26
CA SER A 78 0.49 -4.98 2.96
C SER A 78 1.12 -3.62 2.63
N ASP A 79 1.27 -2.73 3.62
CA ASP A 79 1.98 -1.46 3.49
C ASP A 79 3.48 -1.66 3.22
N TYR A 80 4.10 -2.64 3.89
CA TYR A 80 5.49 -2.99 3.66
C TYR A 80 5.72 -3.57 2.27
N ILE A 81 4.96 -4.60 1.89
CA ILE A 81 5.08 -5.29 0.60
C ILE A 81 4.87 -4.32 -0.56
N ARG A 82 3.88 -3.42 -0.50
CA ARG A 82 3.67 -2.45 -1.60
C ARG A 82 4.84 -1.48 -1.77
N ILE A 83 5.45 -1.01 -0.67
CA ILE A 83 6.61 -0.13 -0.73
C ILE A 83 7.83 -0.89 -1.26
N TYR A 84 8.06 -2.09 -0.73
CA TYR A 84 9.16 -2.95 -1.15
C TYR A 84 9.08 -3.27 -2.65
N LEU A 85 7.90 -3.70 -3.11
CA LEU A 85 7.67 -4.01 -4.52
C LEU A 85 7.82 -2.79 -5.40
N LEU A 86 7.29 -1.62 -4.98
CA LEU A 86 7.50 -0.38 -5.71
C LEU A 86 8.98 -0.10 -5.93
N HIS A 87 9.80 -0.17 -4.88
CA HIS A 87 11.21 0.20 -5.00
C HIS A 87 12.02 -0.81 -5.81
N HIS A 88 11.88 -2.10 -5.50
CA HIS A 88 12.74 -3.14 -6.05
C HIS A 88 12.28 -3.68 -7.41
N TYR A 89 10.99 -3.59 -7.72
CA TYR A 89 10.43 -4.06 -9.00
C TYR A 89 9.77 -2.92 -9.78
N GLY A 90 8.93 -2.11 -9.13
CA GLY A 90 8.00 -1.20 -9.79
C GLY A 90 6.67 -1.90 -10.14
N GLY A 91 5.99 -1.41 -11.16
CA GLY A 91 4.69 -1.93 -11.62
C GLY A 91 3.51 -1.32 -10.87
N ALA A 92 2.33 -1.91 -11.02
CA ALA A 92 1.12 -1.40 -10.40
C ALA A 92 0.82 -2.04 -9.05
N TRP A 93 0.29 -1.25 -8.12
CA TRP A 93 -0.38 -1.74 -6.94
C TRP A 93 -1.88 -1.54 -7.05
N HIS A 94 -2.66 -2.51 -6.57
CA HIS A 94 -4.09 -2.34 -6.38
C HIS A 94 -4.56 -3.08 -5.12
N ASP A 95 -5.22 -2.37 -4.19
CA ASP A 95 -5.96 -3.04 -3.11
C ASP A 95 -7.04 -3.94 -3.72
N ILE A 96 -7.31 -5.14 -3.18
CA ILE A 96 -8.36 -6.00 -3.74
C ILE A 96 -9.75 -5.35 -3.59
N LYS A 97 -10.20 -4.73 -4.68
CA LYS A 97 -11.46 -3.99 -4.87
C LYS A 97 -11.88 -4.17 -6.32
N ALA A 98 -13.19 -4.30 -6.55
CA ALA A 98 -13.72 -4.37 -7.89
C ALA A 98 -13.40 -3.10 -8.69
N THR A 99 -13.16 -3.27 -9.99
CA THR A 99 -12.90 -2.19 -10.94
C THR A 99 -13.39 -2.63 -12.32
N GLU A 100 -13.89 -1.68 -13.10
CA GLU A 100 -14.37 -1.84 -14.48
C GLU A 100 -13.43 -1.14 -15.48
N VAL A 101 -12.40 -0.43 -14.96
CA VAL A 101 -11.40 0.24 -15.79
C VAL A 101 -10.14 -0.61 -15.96
N SER A 102 -9.51 -0.45 -17.12
CA SER A 102 -8.23 -1.08 -17.45
C SER A 102 -7.06 -0.12 -17.19
N PHE A 103 -5.94 -0.66 -16.74
CA PHE A 103 -4.68 0.07 -16.57
C PHE A 103 -3.71 -0.14 -17.74
N ALA A 104 -4.03 -1.01 -18.69
CA ALA A 104 -3.08 -1.46 -19.72
C ALA A 104 -2.45 -0.30 -20.50
N ALA A 105 -3.25 0.69 -20.91
CA ALA A 105 -2.77 1.83 -21.69
C ALA A 105 -1.91 2.82 -20.88
N CYS A 106 -1.95 2.76 -19.55
CA CYS A 106 -1.23 3.71 -18.69
C CYS A 106 0.28 3.47 -18.71
N TRP A 107 0.76 2.30 -19.16
CA TRP A 107 2.20 2.06 -19.27
C TRP A 107 2.87 2.97 -20.29
N GLU A 108 2.15 3.42 -21.33
CA GLU A 108 2.70 4.33 -22.35
C GLU A 108 3.18 5.66 -21.77
N LEU A 109 2.59 6.12 -20.66
CA LEU A 109 3.04 7.34 -19.98
C LEU A 109 4.45 7.21 -19.39
N PHE A 110 4.98 5.99 -19.20
CA PHE A 110 6.35 5.77 -18.76
C PHE A 110 7.38 5.82 -19.90
N GLU A 111 6.97 6.08 -21.14
CA GLU A 111 7.92 6.46 -22.20
C GLU A 111 8.72 7.70 -21.76
N ASP A 112 8.08 8.62 -21.03
CA ASP A 112 8.77 9.71 -20.35
C ASP A 112 9.51 9.20 -19.09
N PRO A 113 10.86 9.28 -19.05
CA PRO A 113 11.63 8.87 -17.88
C PRO A 113 11.37 9.74 -16.64
N GLU A 114 10.84 10.96 -16.81
CA GLU A 114 10.50 11.86 -15.72
C GLU A 114 9.19 11.47 -15.02
N VAL A 115 8.40 10.57 -15.58
CA VAL A 115 7.24 9.98 -14.90
C VAL A 115 7.70 8.86 -13.97
N TYR A 116 7.58 9.11 -12.66
CA TYR A 116 7.91 8.13 -11.62
C TYR A 116 6.69 7.33 -11.22
N MET A 117 5.50 7.95 -11.22
CA MET A 117 4.28 7.31 -10.74
C MET A 117 3.04 7.89 -11.41
N ILE A 118 2.04 7.04 -11.61
CA ILE A 118 0.72 7.40 -12.11
C ILE A 118 -0.28 6.83 -11.11
N GLY A 119 -1.13 7.67 -10.55
CA GLY A 119 -2.06 7.24 -9.51
C GLY A 119 -3.42 7.87 -9.66
N ARG A 120 -4.41 7.27 -9.00
CA ARG A 120 -5.74 7.85 -8.93
C ARG A 120 -5.67 9.12 -8.10
N LYS A 121 -6.17 10.27 -8.59
CA LYS A 121 -6.32 11.49 -7.77
C LYS A 121 -6.95 11.20 -6.41
N GLU A 122 -6.34 11.70 -5.34
CA GLU A 122 -6.84 11.53 -3.99
C GLU A 122 -8.13 12.34 -3.76
N SER A 123 -8.95 11.86 -2.83
CA SER A 123 -10.17 12.51 -2.38
C SER A 123 -9.89 13.47 -1.23
N LYS A 124 -10.72 14.51 -1.08
CA LYS A 124 -10.62 15.52 0.00
C LYS A 124 -10.45 14.95 1.40
N ASN A 125 -11.00 13.77 1.68
CA ASN A 125 -10.94 13.10 2.99
C ASN A 125 -10.01 11.88 3.02
N GLY A 126 -9.29 11.60 1.93
CA GLY A 126 -8.40 10.44 1.80
C GLY A 126 -6.94 10.75 2.12
N ALA A 127 -6.53 12.00 2.00
CA ALA A 127 -5.18 12.45 2.35
C ALA A 127 -4.84 12.15 3.82
N ALA A 128 -3.58 11.75 4.05
CA ALA A 128 -3.09 11.43 5.38
C ALA A 128 -3.07 12.69 6.25
N ARG A 129 -3.41 12.56 7.53
CA ARG A 129 -3.49 13.69 8.46
C ARG A 129 -2.12 13.94 9.11
N VAL A 130 -1.15 14.35 8.31
CA VAL A 130 0.23 14.63 8.72
C VAL A 130 0.74 15.92 8.06
N HIS A 131 1.80 16.50 8.65
CA HIS A 131 2.57 17.56 8.01
C HIS A 131 3.80 16.96 7.31
N ASP A 132 4.24 17.58 6.21
CA ASP A 132 5.57 17.31 5.66
C ASP A 132 6.67 18.05 6.45
N GLN A 133 7.92 17.89 6.00
CA GLN A 133 9.09 18.56 6.59
C GLN A 133 9.07 20.09 6.50
N ASN A 134 8.26 20.66 5.58
CA ASN A 134 8.11 22.09 5.39
C ASN A 134 6.91 22.65 6.19
N GLY A 135 6.20 21.81 6.94
CA GLY A 135 5.01 22.20 7.68
C GLY A 135 3.73 22.25 6.83
N ASN A 136 3.74 21.71 5.61
CA ASN A 136 2.53 21.63 4.78
C ASN A 136 1.59 20.56 5.31
N TRP A 137 0.33 20.91 5.56
CA TRP A 137 -0.70 19.96 6.00
C TRP A 137 -1.25 19.18 4.81
N MET A 138 -0.92 17.89 4.69
CA MET A 138 -1.25 17.07 3.50
C MET A 138 -2.73 17.13 3.05
N PRO A 139 -3.74 17.19 3.93
CA PRO A 139 -5.13 17.36 3.51
C PRO A 139 -5.44 18.64 2.72
N ASP A 140 -4.64 19.69 2.86
CA ASP A 140 -4.81 20.93 2.08
C ASP A 140 -4.31 20.76 0.64
N PHE A 141 -3.51 19.73 0.38
CA PHE A 141 -2.90 19.43 -0.92
C PHE A 141 -3.50 18.20 -1.60
N TYR A 142 -4.66 17.71 -1.16
CA TYR A 142 -5.24 16.45 -1.69
C TYR A 142 -5.40 16.40 -3.22
N GLU A 143 -5.48 17.56 -3.88
CA GLU A 143 -5.59 17.64 -5.34
C GLU A 143 -4.28 17.34 -6.08
N ASP A 144 -3.15 17.53 -5.41
CA ASP A 144 -1.79 17.23 -5.89
C ASP A 144 -1.34 15.81 -5.48
N LEU A 145 -2.20 15.05 -4.78
CA LEU A 145 -1.88 13.72 -4.26
C LEU A 145 -2.60 12.63 -5.04
N ILE A 146 -1.98 11.46 -5.11
CA ILE A 146 -2.65 10.22 -5.55
C ILE A 146 -3.01 9.34 -4.36
N SER A 147 -4.02 8.51 -4.58
CA SER A 147 -4.55 7.60 -3.59
C SER A 147 -3.57 6.49 -3.24
N VAL A 148 -3.52 6.17 -1.95
CA VAL A 148 -2.76 5.04 -1.41
C VAL A 148 -3.21 3.66 -1.89
N THR A 149 -4.34 3.58 -2.60
CA THR A 149 -5.03 2.31 -2.87
C THR A 149 -4.82 1.73 -4.26
N ALA A 150 -4.39 2.55 -5.23
CA ALA A 150 -4.10 2.13 -6.59
C ALA A 150 -3.17 3.13 -7.30
N TRP A 151 -2.08 2.62 -7.88
CA TRP A 151 -1.08 3.39 -8.60
C TRP A 151 -0.21 2.46 -9.46
N ILE A 152 0.55 3.03 -10.40
CA ILE A 152 1.58 2.40 -11.21
C ILE A 152 2.87 3.18 -10.97
N GLY A 153 3.99 2.51 -10.69
CA GLY A 153 5.23 3.19 -10.37
C GLY A 153 6.48 2.57 -11.00
N ARG A 154 7.44 3.42 -11.33
CA ARG A 154 8.79 3.03 -11.71
C ARG A 154 9.62 2.71 -10.47
N GLY A 155 10.27 1.55 -10.46
CA GLY A 155 11.21 1.15 -9.42
C GLY A 155 12.51 1.95 -9.45
N GLY A 156 13.25 1.95 -8.34
CA GLY A 156 14.56 2.60 -8.24
C GLY A 156 14.57 4.14 -8.31
N THR A 157 13.41 4.79 -8.38
CA THR A 157 13.30 6.26 -8.39
C THR A 157 13.69 6.87 -7.04
N SER A 158 14.06 8.16 -7.02
CA SER A 158 14.31 8.90 -5.78
C SER A 158 13.11 8.86 -4.81
N LEU A 159 11.89 8.95 -5.34
CA LEU A 159 10.65 8.81 -4.56
C LEU A 159 10.58 7.44 -3.88
N SER A 160 10.71 6.36 -4.65
CA SER A 160 10.60 4.99 -4.10
C SER A 160 11.70 4.67 -3.08
N LYS A 161 12.93 5.16 -3.33
CA LYS A 161 14.08 4.99 -2.43
C LYS A 161 13.86 5.70 -1.10
N GLU A 162 13.44 6.96 -1.14
CA GLU A 162 13.15 7.74 0.06
C GLU A 162 11.98 7.15 0.85
N LEU A 163 10.95 6.67 0.15
CA LEU A 163 9.82 6.00 0.78
C LEU A 163 10.22 4.71 1.51
N LEU A 164 11.02 3.85 0.88
CA LEU A 164 11.52 2.62 1.51
C LEU A 164 12.45 2.94 2.69
N ASN A 165 13.35 3.91 2.54
CA ASN A 165 14.23 4.34 3.63
C ASN A 165 13.43 4.86 4.84
N ASN A 166 12.42 5.71 4.61
CA ASN A 166 11.58 6.24 5.68
C ASN A 166 10.77 5.14 6.38
N LEU A 167 10.32 4.13 5.62
CA LEU A 167 9.68 2.95 6.20
C LEU A 167 10.67 2.16 7.07
N HIS A 168 11.88 1.89 6.59
CA HIS A 168 12.88 1.16 7.36
C HIS A 168 13.27 1.90 8.63
N LEU A 169 13.50 3.22 8.57
CA LEU A 169 13.74 4.05 9.75
C LEU A 169 12.60 3.94 10.78
N LEU A 170 11.34 4.04 10.33
CA LEU A 170 10.18 3.84 11.21
C LEU A 170 10.19 2.44 11.85
N LEU A 171 10.55 1.41 11.11
CA LEU A 171 10.58 0.04 11.61
C LEU A 171 11.75 -0.22 12.55
N ASP A 172 12.92 0.36 12.30
CA ASP A 172 14.08 0.32 13.19
C ASP A 172 13.76 0.96 14.54
N GLU A 173 13.19 2.17 14.53
CA GLU A 173 12.77 2.89 15.73
C GLU A 173 11.75 2.10 16.58
N ASN A 174 10.96 1.24 15.93
CA ASN A 174 9.88 0.47 16.58
C ASN A 174 10.20 -1.01 16.74
N LEU A 175 11.38 -1.49 16.33
CA LEU A 175 11.70 -2.92 16.24
C LEU A 175 11.54 -3.64 17.59
N GLU A 176 12.12 -3.08 18.65
CA GLU A 176 12.07 -3.68 19.98
C GLU A 176 10.65 -3.70 20.55
N GLN A 177 9.87 -2.65 20.28
CA GLN A 177 8.47 -2.59 20.69
C GLN A 177 7.60 -3.56 19.88
N LEU A 178 7.89 -3.77 18.60
CA LEU A 178 7.20 -4.75 17.76
C LEU A 178 7.51 -6.19 18.19
N LYS A 179 8.77 -6.49 18.56
CA LYS A 179 9.13 -7.79 19.15
C LYS A 179 8.39 -8.05 20.45
N LYS A 180 8.30 -7.04 21.32
CA LYS A 180 7.63 -7.13 22.63
C LYS A 180 6.11 -7.17 22.52
N TYR A 181 5.55 -6.43 21.55
CA TYR A 181 4.12 -6.25 21.35
C TYR A 181 3.75 -6.48 19.87
N PRO A 182 3.92 -7.72 19.35
CA PRO A 182 3.61 -8.01 17.95
C PRO A 182 2.11 -7.94 17.70
N ALA A 183 1.73 -7.79 16.43
CA ALA A 183 0.34 -7.83 16.05
C ALA A 183 -0.29 -9.18 16.39
N LYS A 184 -1.45 -9.17 17.06
CA LYS A 184 -2.26 -10.37 17.33
C LYS A 184 -3.49 -10.44 16.44
N HIS A 185 -3.78 -9.36 15.73
CA HIS A 185 -4.95 -9.21 14.87
C HIS A 185 -4.54 -8.64 13.51
N PRO A 186 -5.15 -9.07 12.38
CA PRO A 186 -4.81 -8.58 11.03
C PRO A 186 -4.86 -7.05 10.86
N ARG A 187 -5.72 -6.41 11.66
CA ARG A 187 -5.96 -4.95 11.70
C ARG A 187 -5.44 -4.30 12.99
N GLU A 188 -4.38 -4.84 13.59
CA GLU A 188 -3.76 -4.24 14.77
C GLU A 188 -3.21 -2.84 14.45
N ARG A 189 -3.34 -1.94 15.41
CA ARG A 189 -2.85 -0.56 15.33
C ARG A 189 -2.63 0.01 16.73
N ALA A 190 -1.80 1.04 16.83
CA ALA A 190 -1.66 1.84 18.03
C ALA A 190 -3.01 2.42 18.47
N LEU A 191 -3.24 2.38 19.78
CA LEU A 191 -4.42 2.95 20.42
C LEU A 191 -4.55 4.45 20.11
N LYS A 192 -5.77 4.90 19.84
CA LYS A 192 -6.08 6.31 19.63
C LYS A 192 -6.78 6.86 20.87
N GLY A 193 -6.21 7.90 21.46
CA GLY A 193 -6.89 8.59 22.55
C GLY A 193 -6.14 9.82 23.00
N ASN A 194 -6.86 10.93 23.05
CA ASN A 194 -6.34 12.23 23.49
C ASN A 194 -6.42 12.38 25.02
N ASN A 195 -7.11 11.48 25.72
CA ASN A 195 -7.24 11.51 27.17
C ASN A 195 -7.26 10.10 27.79
N PHE A 196 -7.08 10.04 29.10
CA PHE A 196 -6.95 8.79 29.86
C PHE A 196 -8.18 7.89 29.75
N LEU A 197 -9.39 8.47 29.78
CA LEU A 197 -10.65 7.72 29.75
C LEU A 197 -10.82 6.97 28.42
N SER A 198 -10.58 7.63 27.28
CA SER A 198 -10.73 6.99 25.97
C SER A 198 -9.72 5.85 25.77
N ARG A 199 -8.47 6.04 26.25
CA ARG A 199 -7.44 5.00 26.20
C ARG A 199 -7.80 3.78 27.05
N SER A 200 -8.38 4.00 28.23
CA SER A 200 -8.83 2.92 29.11
C SER A 200 -9.98 2.12 28.49
N ILE A 201 -10.97 2.79 27.87
CA ILE A 201 -12.07 2.11 27.17
C ILE A 201 -11.52 1.28 25.99
N GLU A 202 -10.61 1.84 25.19
CA GLU A 202 -10.04 1.13 24.05
C GLU A 202 -9.16 -0.05 24.47
N ARG A 203 -8.42 0.05 25.59
CA ARG A 203 -7.70 -1.07 26.21
C ARG A 203 -8.62 -2.21 26.62
N VAL A 204 -9.73 -1.90 27.30
CA VAL A 204 -10.71 -2.90 27.70
C VAL A 204 -11.32 -3.58 26.47
N LYS A 205 -11.70 -2.81 25.45
CA LYS A 205 -12.19 -3.35 24.18
C LYS A 205 -11.16 -4.25 23.50
N ASN A 206 -9.88 -3.87 23.50
CA ASN A 206 -8.82 -4.68 22.92
C ASN A 206 -8.63 -5.98 23.68
N LEU A 207 -8.73 -5.98 25.01
CA LEU A 207 -8.71 -7.18 25.84
C LEU A 207 -9.80 -8.18 25.42
N PHE A 208 -11.04 -7.70 25.27
CA PHE A 208 -12.17 -8.54 24.84
C PHE A 208 -12.08 -9.04 23.39
N THR A 209 -11.30 -8.38 22.53
CA THR A 209 -11.16 -8.74 21.11
C THR A 209 -9.82 -9.43 20.80
N GLY A 210 -9.01 -9.76 21.83
CA GLY A 210 -7.71 -10.40 21.68
C GLY A 210 -6.62 -9.52 21.05
N ARG A 211 -6.85 -8.21 20.97
CA ARG A 211 -5.95 -7.23 20.34
C ARG A 211 -4.83 -6.76 21.26
N GLN A 212 -3.68 -6.46 20.67
CA GLN A 212 -2.51 -5.94 21.36
C GLN A 212 -2.65 -4.43 21.61
N SER A 213 -2.84 -4.05 22.88
CA SER A 213 -3.01 -2.64 23.28
C SER A 213 -1.76 -1.79 23.17
N ASN A 214 -0.57 -2.41 23.11
CA ASN A 214 0.71 -1.71 23.06
C ASN A 214 1.39 -1.81 21.69
N TYR A 215 0.66 -2.25 20.66
CA TYR A 215 1.19 -2.32 19.31
C TYR A 215 1.59 -0.90 18.84
N PRO A 216 2.82 -0.68 18.34
CA PRO A 216 3.37 0.67 18.26
C PRO A 216 2.98 1.45 16.99
N LEU A 217 2.61 0.77 15.90
CA LEU A 217 2.41 1.45 14.62
C LEU A 217 0.99 2.01 14.47
N PRO A 218 0.83 3.26 13.97
CA PRO A 218 -0.47 3.86 13.70
C PRO A 218 -1.17 3.18 12.52
N TRP A 219 -2.47 3.42 12.34
CA TRP A 219 -3.22 2.83 11.21
C TRP A 219 -2.74 3.27 9.81
N THR A 220 -2.21 4.47 9.68
CA THR A 220 -1.98 5.12 8.38
C THR A 220 -0.50 5.14 7.99
N VAL A 221 0.28 4.11 8.33
CA VAL A 221 1.74 4.06 8.07
C VAL A 221 2.06 4.44 6.63
N PHE A 222 1.51 3.72 5.64
CA PHE A 222 1.82 4.00 4.23
C PHE A 222 1.44 5.44 3.85
N GLY A 223 0.22 5.88 4.14
CA GLY A 223 -0.23 7.24 3.78
C GLY A 223 0.58 8.35 4.46
N ASN A 224 1.03 8.14 5.70
CA ASN A 224 1.84 9.11 6.45
C ASN A 224 3.22 9.30 5.82
N LEU A 225 3.78 8.26 5.19
CA LEU A 225 5.07 8.32 4.51
C LEU A 225 4.92 8.74 3.04
N PHE A 226 3.87 8.23 2.39
CA PHE A 226 3.66 8.34 0.95
C PHE A 226 3.20 9.73 0.51
N HIS A 227 2.19 10.32 1.15
CA HIS A 227 1.64 11.60 0.71
C HIS A 227 2.64 12.77 0.76
N PRO A 228 3.45 12.93 1.83
CA PRO A 228 4.50 13.95 1.83
C PRO A 228 5.48 13.80 0.66
N LEU A 229 5.84 12.57 0.29
CA LEU A 229 6.72 12.32 -0.85
C LEU A 229 6.03 12.55 -2.19
N ASN A 230 4.74 12.27 -2.31
CA ASN A 230 3.98 12.63 -3.52
C ASN A 230 4.00 14.13 -3.75
N LEU A 231 3.78 14.93 -2.71
CA LEU A 231 3.84 16.39 -2.82
C LEU A 231 5.26 16.86 -3.16
N LYS A 232 6.28 16.30 -2.50
CA LYS A 232 7.70 16.62 -2.76
C LYS A 232 8.10 16.34 -4.21
N TYR A 233 7.65 15.23 -4.78
CA TYR A 233 7.97 14.78 -6.13
C TYR A 233 6.84 15.03 -7.14
N LYS A 234 5.93 15.97 -6.88
CA LYS A 234 4.69 16.12 -7.67
C LYS A 234 4.90 16.34 -9.17
N ALA A 235 6.04 16.91 -9.56
CA ALA A 235 6.40 17.07 -10.98
C ALA A 235 6.60 15.73 -11.71
N HIS A 236 6.86 14.64 -10.97
CA HIS A 236 7.07 13.28 -11.49
C HIS A 236 5.86 12.35 -11.24
N VAL A 237 4.76 12.89 -10.72
CA VAL A 237 3.56 12.13 -10.34
C VAL A 237 2.38 12.59 -11.19
N SER A 238 1.85 11.69 -12.02
CA SER A 238 0.60 11.91 -12.76
C SER A 238 -0.61 11.43 -11.94
N ILE A 239 -1.71 12.15 -12.05
CA ILE A 239 -3.01 11.83 -11.43
C ILE A 239 -3.99 11.15 -12.40
N ASP A 240 -3.50 10.71 -13.57
CA ASP A 240 -4.31 10.28 -14.72
C ASP A 240 -4.68 8.79 -14.70
N LEU A 241 -4.49 8.10 -13.57
CA LEU A 241 -4.91 6.71 -13.47
C LEU A 241 -6.44 6.62 -13.63
N PRO A 242 -6.96 5.77 -14.54
CA PRO A 242 -8.39 5.61 -14.75
C PRO A 242 -9.13 5.27 -13.46
N VAL A 243 -10.33 5.84 -13.31
CA VAL A 243 -11.19 5.62 -12.15
C VAL A 243 -12.56 5.11 -12.56
N ASN A 244 -13.12 4.24 -11.74
CA ASN A 244 -14.49 3.79 -11.92
C ASN A 244 -15.47 4.97 -11.80
N SER A 245 -16.49 4.98 -12.67
CA SER A 245 -17.63 5.90 -12.57
C SER A 245 -18.41 5.67 -11.27
N VAL A 246 -18.52 4.42 -10.84
CA VAL A 246 -19.10 3.99 -9.56
C VAL A 246 -18.01 3.42 -8.66
N LYS A 247 -17.92 3.89 -7.42
CA LYS A 247 -16.90 3.42 -6.47
C LYS A 247 -16.94 1.89 -6.36
N ASN A 248 -15.80 1.27 -6.61
CA ASN A 248 -15.61 -0.19 -6.61
C ASN A 248 -16.62 -0.95 -7.49
N ALA A 249 -17.04 -0.39 -8.63
CA ALA A 249 -18.04 -1.02 -9.50
C ALA A 249 -19.35 -1.40 -8.77
N GLY A 250 -19.72 -0.64 -7.73
CA GLY A 250 -20.89 -0.91 -6.89
C GLY A 250 -20.72 -2.02 -5.86
N VAL A 251 -19.57 -2.71 -5.80
CA VAL A 251 -19.32 -3.78 -4.83
C VAL A 251 -18.83 -3.21 -3.50
N TYR A 252 -19.58 -3.51 -2.44
CA TYR A 252 -19.17 -3.15 -1.09
C TYR A 252 -17.98 -4.03 -0.63
N HIS A 253 -16.89 -3.40 -0.19
CA HIS A 253 -15.60 -4.07 0.03
C HIS A 253 -15.38 -4.59 1.46
N ARG A 254 -16.39 -4.47 2.33
CA ARG A 254 -16.37 -5.03 3.69
C ARG A 254 -17.26 -6.26 3.79
#